data_AF-A0A933BP40-F1
#
_entry.id   AF-A0A933BP40-F1
#
_cell.length_a   1.000
_cell.length_b   1.000
_cell.length_c   1.000
_cell.angle_alpha   90.00
_cell.angle_beta   90.00
_cell.angle_gamma   90.00
#
_symmetry.space_group_name_H-M   'P 1'
#
loop_
_entity.id
_entity.type
_entity.pdbx_description
1 polymer ?
#
loop_
_entity_poly.entity_id
_entity_poly.type
_entity_poly.pdbx_seq_one_letter_code
_entity_poly.pdbx_strand_id
1 'polypeptide(L)'
;KQTALWSLLAFGGTGALLCRDSTESDEAAAVFRWREALRRAGLYVAGCAVIPGLTYLYFGLRGASRELLEQVLWRNMDYAAILVRSGAWRDQLEWFLRTAAPQFLKGGWPAYAAAALGLAATRLEARRAEEILATLWLGSALIGCATGLFLFPHYFLQAYPPLAFLAGAGIQRLGESRSGARYASWLAAGLCLYPVAAHARAYFVESPERTARRLLYPNPLFEAKALADFIRSRSNETDRMYVFGSEPQLYWYAGLRAATEHIFVYPLTLFPRGYQEIWRELHRLETTSPRFIVYVQQGASTLIATREGEVLRSGVISLLARRYRWIGTVDIRPEGSRAFFMEHGLGPGADEPLMPDGSSQDRIYLFEARSAGNQ
;
A
#
# COMPACT_ATOMS: atom_id res chain seq x y z
N LYS A 1 -8.36 1.43 -3.09
CA LYS A 1 -9.11 2.19 -4.14
C LYS A 1 -9.98 1.26 -5.00
N GLN A 2 -9.40 0.25 -5.66
CA GLN A 2 -10.16 -0.71 -6.48
C GLN A 2 -11.16 -1.55 -5.66
N THR A 3 -10.78 -2.00 -4.46
CA THR A 3 -11.72 -2.67 -3.55
C THR A 3 -12.90 -1.80 -3.16
N ALA A 4 -12.71 -0.50 -2.91
CA ALA A 4 -13.82 0.38 -2.57
C ALA A 4 -14.85 0.46 -3.71
N LEU A 5 -14.39 0.42 -4.97
CA LEU A 5 -15.26 0.37 -6.15
C LEU A 5 -16.01 -0.96 -6.28
N TRP A 6 -15.34 -2.10 -6.03
CA TRP A 6 -15.98 -3.41 -6.04
C TRP A 6 -16.92 -3.63 -4.85
N SER A 7 -16.56 -3.13 -3.67
CA SER A 7 -17.43 -3.06 -2.50
C SER A 7 -18.66 -2.21 -2.80
N LEU A 8 -18.51 -1.03 -3.40
CA LEU A 8 -19.63 -0.21 -3.84
C LEU A 8 -20.61 -0.97 -4.76
N LEU A 9 -20.08 -1.71 -5.74
CA LEU A 9 -20.89 -2.50 -6.68
C LEU A 9 -21.59 -3.68 -6.00
N ALA A 10 -20.90 -4.40 -5.12
CA ALA A 10 -21.50 -5.55 -4.43
C ALA A 10 -22.46 -5.19 -3.31
N PHE A 11 -22.21 -4.10 -2.58
CA PHE A 11 -23.11 -3.59 -1.55
C PHE A 11 -24.34 -2.92 -2.18
N GLY A 12 -24.21 -2.28 -3.34
CA GLY A 12 -25.36 -1.87 -4.16
C GLY A 12 -26.27 -3.05 -4.55
N GLY A 13 -25.68 -4.20 -4.88
CA GLY A 13 -26.41 -5.46 -5.10
C GLY A 13 -27.01 -6.10 -3.84
N THR A 14 -26.41 -5.83 -2.67
CA THR A 14 -26.89 -6.37 -1.37
C THR A 14 -28.25 -5.79 -0.99
N GLY A 15 -28.50 -4.51 -1.31
CA GLY A 15 -29.82 -3.89 -1.10
C GLY A 15 -30.95 -4.64 -1.83
N ALA A 16 -30.68 -5.13 -3.05
CA ALA A 16 -31.67 -5.88 -3.83
C ALA A 16 -31.90 -7.31 -3.30
N LEU A 17 -30.88 -7.96 -2.74
CA LEU A 17 -30.97 -9.32 -2.19
C LEU A 17 -31.63 -9.36 -0.81
N LEU A 18 -31.41 -8.34 0.04
CA LEU A 18 -32.06 -8.21 1.35
C LEU A 18 -33.58 -7.97 1.27
N CYS A 19 -34.11 -7.68 0.10
CA CYS A 19 -35.54 -7.52 -0.13
C CYS A 19 -36.25 -8.78 -0.65
N ARG A 20 -35.52 -9.89 -0.79
CA ARG A 20 -36.07 -11.15 -1.31
C ARG A 20 -36.65 -12.09 -0.25
N ASP A 21 -36.44 -11.82 1.04
CA ASP A 21 -37.04 -12.59 2.13
C ASP A 21 -38.47 -12.11 2.43
N SER A 22 -39.44 -12.70 1.72
CA SER A 22 -40.60 -13.36 2.37
C SER A 22 -41.50 -13.94 1.29
N THR A 23 -41.90 -15.20 1.51
CA THR A 23 -42.80 -16.03 0.71
C THR A 23 -44.24 -15.55 0.75
N GLU A 24 -44.52 -14.33 0.29
CA GLU A 24 -45.89 -13.86 0.07
C GLU A 24 -46.04 -13.21 -1.30
N SER A 25 -46.97 -13.77 -2.06
CA SER A 25 -47.41 -13.45 -3.42
C SER A 25 -48.18 -12.13 -3.46
N ASP A 26 -47.52 -11.02 -3.15
CA ASP A 26 -48.13 -9.70 -3.22
C ASP A 26 -47.24 -8.72 -3.99
N GLU A 27 -47.65 -8.41 -5.23
CA GLU A 27 -46.91 -7.56 -6.17
C GLU A 27 -46.74 -6.12 -5.64
N ALA A 28 -47.71 -5.61 -4.88
CA ALA A 28 -47.64 -4.29 -4.25
C ALA A 28 -46.54 -4.23 -3.17
N ALA A 29 -46.40 -5.31 -2.39
CA ALA A 29 -45.31 -5.45 -1.42
C ALA A 29 -43.95 -5.59 -2.12
N ALA A 30 -43.87 -6.23 -3.29
CA ALA A 30 -42.64 -6.29 -4.08
C ALA A 30 -42.20 -4.91 -4.60
N VAL A 31 -43.16 -4.06 -5.02
CA VAL A 31 -42.90 -2.67 -5.45
C VAL A 31 -42.37 -1.80 -4.30
N PHE A 32 -42.96 -1.91 -3.10
CA PHE A 32 -42.48 -1.18 -1.93
C PHE A 32 -41.06 -1.61 -1.51
N ARG A 33 -40.77 -2.91 -1.62
CA ARG A 33 -39.48 -3.52 -1.26
C ARG A 33 -38.32 -3.06 -2.15
N TRP A 34 -38.47 -2.98 -3.49
CA TRP A 34 -37.35 -2.50 -4.33
C TRP A 34 -37.05 -1.01 -4.13
N ARG A 35 -38.06 -0.19 -3.82
CA ARG A 35 -37.85 1.24 -3.53
C ARG A 35 -37.00 1.40 -2.27
N GLU A 36 -37.29 0.62 -1.23
CA GLU A 36 -36.49 0.61 -0.01
C GLU A 36 -35.09 0.04 -0.23
N ALA A 37 -34.95 -1.03 -1.02
CA ALA A 37 -33.65 -1.56 -1.46
C ALA A 37 -32.80 -0.49 -2.14
N LEU A 38 -33.36 0.21 -3.14
CA LEU A 38 -32.67 1.27 -3.85
C LEU A 38 -32.38 2.47 -2.95
N ARG A 39 -33.26 2.81 -2.02
CA ARG A 39 -33.00 3.86 -1.03
C ARG A 39 -31.79 3.50 -0.18
N ARG A 40 -31.72 2.27 0.34
CA ARG A 40 -30.59 1.78 1.15
C ARG A 40 -29.30 1.69 0.33
N ALA A 41 -29.36 1.16 -0.88
CA ALA A 41 -28.23 1.14 -1.80
C ALA A 41 -27.75 2.56 -2.13
N GLY A 42 -28.68 3.49 -2.39
CA GLY A 42 -28.40 4.91 -2.64
C GLY A 42 -27.75 5.61 -1.45
N LEU A 43 -28.26 5.38 -0.23
CA LEU A 43 -27.65 5.89 1.01
C LEU A 43 -26.25 5.34 1.23
N TYR A 44 -26.04 4.05 0.97
CA TYR A 44 -24.73 3.41 1.06
C TYR A 44 -23.74 4.02 0.05
N VAL A 45 -24.13 4.11 -1.23
CA VAL A 45 -23.32 4.71 -2.29
C VAL A 45 -23.01 6.17 -1.97
N ALA A 46 -24.01 6.94 -1.53
CA ALA A 46 -23.82 8.33 -1.11
C ALA A 46 -22.82 8.42 0.05
N GLY A 47 -22.94 7.58 1.07
CA GLY A 47 -22.02 7.50 2.20
C GLY A 47 -20.58 7.21 1.77
N CYS A 48 -20.39 6.21 0.90
CA CYS A 48 -19.09 5.90 0.33
C CYS A 48 -18.52 7.03 -0.55
N ALA A 49 -19.38 7.84 -1.17
CA ALA A 49 -18.97 8.97 -2.01
C ALA A 49 -18.62 10.24 -1.21
N VAL A 50 -19.01 10.34 0.06
CA VAL A 50 -18.75 11.55 0.88
C VAL A 50 -17.27 11.90 0.94
N ILE A 51 -16.41 10.98 1.38
CA ILE A 51 -14.98 11.27 1.55
C ILE A 51 -14.28 11.54 0.22
N PRO A 52 -14.45 10.73 -0.84
CA PRO A 52 -13.92 11.04 -2.17
C PRO A 52 -14.45 12.37 -2.72
N GLY A 53 -15.74 12.66 -2.52
CA GLY A 53 -16.38 13.90 -2.96
C GLY A 53 -15.83 15.14 -2.25
N LEU A 54 -15.69 15.08 -0.93
CA LEU A 54 -15.06 16.15 -0.15
C LEU A 54 -13.60 16.37 -0.53
N THR A 55 -12.86 15.28 -0.79
CA THR A 55 -11.47 15.36 -1.28
C THR A 55 -11.43 16.04 -2.64
N TYR A 56 -12.29 15.62 -3.58
CA TYR A 56 -12.37 16.22 -4.91
C TYR A 56 -12.75 17.70 -4.83
N LEU A 57 -13.72 18.06 -3.98
CA LEU A 57 -14.13 19.44 -3.75
C LEU A 57 -12.97 20.29 -3.20
N TYR A 58 -12.23 19.78 -2.20
CA TYR A 58 -11.09 20.49 -1.60
C TYR A 58 -10.02 20.85 -2.65
N PHE A 59 -9.65 19.92 -3.52
CA PHE A 59 -8.67 20.17 -4.58
C PHE A 59 -9.26 20.96 -5.75
N GLY A 60 -10.54 20.74 -6.08
CA GLY A 60 -11.25 21.49 -7.12
C GLY A 60 -11.35 22.98 -6.80
N LEU A 61 -11.63 23.34 -5.54
CA LEU A 61 -11.63 24.73 -5.06
C LEU A 61 -10.23 25.38 -5.11
N ARG A 62 -9.17 24.60 -5.31
CA ARG A 62 -7.78 25.06 -5.46
C ARG A 62 -7.26 24.95 -6.89
N GLY A 63 -8.13 24.64 -7.85
CA GLY A 63 -7.74 24.47 -9.25
C GLY A 63 -6.92 23.22 -9.54
N ALA A 64 -6.89 22.25 -8.62
CA ALA A 64 -6.04 21.05 -8.69
C ALA A 64 -6.84 19.76 -8.98
N SER A 65 -8.03 19.86 -9.57
CA SER A 65 -8.91 18.72 -9.82
C SER A 65 -8.34 17.76 -10.87
N ARG A 66 -7.69 18.30 -11.90
CA ARG A 66 -7.06 17.50 -12.96
C ARG A 66 -5.88 16.70 -12.41
N GLU A 67 -5.01 17.36 -11.66
CA GLU A 67 -3.84 16.78 -11.01
C GLU A 67 -4.27 15.72 -10.01
N LEU A 68 -5.32 15.98 -9.22
CA LEU A 68 -5.89 14.98 -8.31
C LEU A 68 -6.33 13.73 -9.09
N LEU A 69 -7.13 13.88 -10.14
CA LEU A 69 -7.60 12.73 -10.93
C LEU A 69 -6.45 12.00 -11.61
N GLU A 70 -5.47 12.72 -12.13
CA GLU A 70 -4.29 12.15 -12.74
C GLU A 70 -3.49 11.30 -11.75
N GLN A 71 -3.17 11.84 -10.58
CA GLN A 71 -2.35 11.16 -9.58
C GLN A 71 -3.12 10.03 -8.87
N VAL A 72 -4.39 10.26 -8.51
CA VAL A 72 -5.17 9.34 -7.66
C VAL A 72 -5.84 8.24 -8.47
N LEU A 73 -6.29 8.52 -9.69
CA LEU A 73 -7.03 7.58 -10.54
C LEU A 73 -6.16 7.09 -11.70
N TRP A 74 -5.77 7.97 -12.62
CA TRP A 74 -5.18 7.54 -13.89
C TRP A 74 -3.83 6.85 -13.74
N ARG A 75 -2.91 7.40 -12.95
CA ARG A 75 -1.61 6.72 -12.68
C ARG A 75 -1.78 5.39 -11.97
N ASN A 76 -2.79 5.26 -11.10
CA ASN A 76 -3.07 3.99 -10.43
C ASN A 76 -3.66 2.96 -11.42
N MET A 77 -4.41 3.39 -12.44
CA MET A 77 -4.85 2.51 -13.53
C MET A 77 -3.69 2.11 -14.44
N ASP A 78 -2.79 3.03 -14.77
CA ASP A 78 -1.57 2.73 -15.51
C ASP A 78 -0.73 1.69 -14.75
N TYR A 79 -0.54 1.89 -13.44
CA TYR A 79 0.14 0.94 -12.57
C TYR A 79 -0.54 -0.45 -12.56
N ALA A 80 -1.86 -0.49 -12.35
CA ALA A 80 -2.62 -1.74 -12.34
C ALA A 80 -2.56 -2.50 -13.68
N ALA A 81 -2.37 -1.79 -14.80
CA ALA A 81 -2.29 -2.38 -16.12
C ALA A 81 -0.90 -2.92 -16.47
N ILE A 82 0.16 -2.62 -15.69
CA ILE A 82 1.55 -3.00 -16.01
C ILE A 82 1.66 -4.50 -16.29
N LEU A 83 1.19 -5.34 -15.37
CA LEU A 83 1.34 -6.80 -15.48
C LEU A 83 0.61 -7.38 -16.69
N VAL A 84 -0.52 -6.79 -17.06
CA VAL A 84 -1.28 -7.20 -18.24
C VAL A 84 -0.57 -6.75 -19.52
N ARG A 85 -0.12 -5.49 -19.56
CA ARG A 85 0.57 -4.90 -20.73
C ARG A 85 1.94 -5.54 -20.99
N SER A 86 2.67 -5.91 -19.94
CA SER A 86 3.98 -6.55 -20.05
C SER A 86 3.90 -8.07 -20.24
N GLY A 87 2.73 -8.68 -19.99
CA GLY A 87 2.57 -10.14 -19.98
C GLY A 87 3.05 -10.83 -18.69
N ALA A 88 3.62 -10.09 -17.74
CA ALA A 88 4.17 -10.60 -16.48
C ALA A 88 3.11 -11.15 -15.50
N TRP A 89 1.82 -10.99 -15.79
CA TRP A 89 0.74 -11.53 -14.95
C TRP A 89 0.82 -13.05 -14.77
N ARG A 90 1.40 -13.79 -15.72
CA ARG A 90 1.58 -15.25 -15.63
C ARG A 90 2.57 -15.60 -14.53
N ASP A 91 3.72 -14.93 -14.53
CA ASP A 91 4.76 -15.11 -13.52
C ASP A 91 4.24 -14.72 -12.13
N GLN A 92 3.46 -13.64 -12.06
CA GLN A 92 2.82 -13.20 -10.82
C GLN A 92 1.81 -14.22 -10.29
N LEU A 93 1.02 -14.83 -11.19
CA LEU A 93 0.06 -15.87 -10.82
C LEU A 93 0.78 -17.15 -10.39
N GLU A 94 1.83 -17.56 -11.09
CA GLU A 94 2.65 -18.72 -10.71
C GLU A 94 3.29 -18.51 -9.34
N TRP A 95 3.91 -17.35 -9.11
CA TRP A 95 4.45 -16.97 -7.81
C TRP A 95 3.37 -17.00 -6.73
N PHE A 96 2.19 -16.45 -7.02
CA PHE A 96 1.09 -16.47 -6.06
C PHE A 96 0.69 -17.90 -5.68
N LEU A 97 0.46 -18.78 -6.66
CA LEU A 97 0.02 -20.14 -6.43
C LEU A 97 1.08 -21.01 -5.73
N ARG A 98 2.37 -20.82 -6.07
CA ARG A 98 3.47 -21.63 -5.53
C ARG A 98 4.03 -21.09 -4.22
N THR A 99 3.96 -19.78 -4.00
CA THR A 99 4.63 -19.12 -2.88
C THR A 99 3.64 -18.49 -1.92
N ALA A 100 2.75 -17.61 -2.37
CA ALA A 100 1.87 -16.84 -1.47
C ALA A 100 0.69 -17.64 -0.92
N ALA A 101 -0.07 -18.33 -1.78
CA ALA A 101 -1.28 -19.06 -1.40
C ALA A 101 -1.02 -20.16 -0.36
N PRO A 102 0.07 -20.96 -0.43
CA PRO A 102 0.39 -21.93 0.62
C PRO A 102 0.62 -21.28 1.99
N GLN A 103 1.15 -20.05 2.05
CA GLN A 103 1.36 -19.33 3.32
C GLN A 103 0.04 -18.91 3.96
N PHE A 104 -0.98 -18.56 3.17
CA PHE A 104 -2.32 -18.29 3.72
C PHE A 104 -2.92 -19.53 4.38
N LEU A 105 -2.78 -20.69 3.71
CA LEU A 105 -3.32 -21.96 4.21
C LEU A 105 -2.56 -22.43 5.46
N LYS A 106 -1.26 -22.13 5.55
CA LYS A 106 -0.42 -22.49 6.69
C LYS A 106 -0.91 -21.81 7.97
N GLY A 107 -1.53 -22.59 8.85
CA GLY A 107 -2.10 -22.12 10.12
C GLY A 107 -3.50 -21.49 10.00
N GLY A 108 -3.91 -21.04 8.81
CA GLY A 108 -5.23 -20.44 8.56
C GLY A 108 -6.31 -21.42 8.13
N TRP A 109 -5.97 -22.65 7.70
CA TRP A 109 -6.93 -23.59 7.14
C TRP A 109 -8.15 -23.92 8.02
N PRO A 110 -8.07 -24.02 9.37
CA PRO A 110 -9.26 -24.30 10.17
C PRO A 110 -10.28 -23.15 10.11
N ALA A 111 -9.81 -21.90 10.02
CA ALA A 111 -10.68 -20.74 9.86
C ALA A 111 -11.35 -20.75 8.47
N TYR A 112 -10.61 -21.13 7.42
CA TYR A 112 -11.18 -21.26 6.08
C TYR A 112 -12.21 -22.39 5.98
N ALA A 113 -11.96 -23.53 6.65
CA ALA A 113 -12.92 -24.63 6.73
C ALA A 113 -14.21 -24.21 7.47
N ALA A 114 -14.07 -23.52 8.60
CA ALA A 114 -15.21 -22.94 9.32
C ALA A 114 -15.97 -21.93 8.46
N ALA A 115 -15.26 -21.05 7.74
CA ALA A 115 -15.87 -20.09 6.84
C ALA A 115 -16.61 -20.77 5.67
N ALA A 116 -16.07 -21.87 5.14
CA ALA A 116 -16.73 -22.67 4.11
C ALA A 116 -18.03 -23.31 4.61
N LEU A 117 -18.07 -23.78 5.87
CA LEU A 117 -19.30 -24.26 6.51
C LEU A 117 -20.33 -23.14 6.66
N GLY A 118 -19.90 -21.95 7.10
CA GLY A 118 -20.77 -20.77 7.16
C GLY A 118 -21.31 -20.39 5.78
N LEU A 119 -20.47 -20.41 4.75
CA LEU A 119 -20.85 -20.11 3.37
C LEU A 119 -21.82 -21.14 2.78
N ALA A 120 -21.58 -22.43 2.96
CA ALA A 120 -22.44 -23.50 2.43
C ALA A 120 -23.89 -23.39 2.92
N ALA A 121 -24.06 -22.93 4.17
CA ALA A 121 -25.37 -22.73 4.76
C ALA A 121 -26.14 -21.53 4.18
N THR A 122 -25.46 -20.50 3.67
CA THR A 122 -26.13 -19.36 3.00
C THR A 122 -26.96 -19.76 1.79
N ARG A 123 -26.62 -20.90 1.15
CA ARG A 123 -27.35 -21.47 0.00
C ARG A 123 -28.50 -22.40 0.40
N LEU A 124 -28.50 -22.91 1.64
CA LEU A 124 -29.45 -23.92 2.10
C LEU A 124 -30.54 -23.33 2.99
N GLU A 125 -30.22 -22.24 3.70
CA GLU A 125 -31.15 -21.49 4.53
C GLU A 125 -30.71 -20.03 4.51
N ALA A 126 -31.28 -19.21 3.62
CA ALA A 126 -31.02 -17.77 3.53
C ALA A 126 -31.56 -17.00 4.76
N ARG A 127 -31.31 -17.47 5.98
CA ARG A 127 -32.02 -17.05 7.19
C ARG A 127 -31.52 -15.73 7.79
N ARG A 128 -30.39 -15.18 7.34
CA ARG A 128 -29.73 -14.04 8.01
C ARG A 128 -29.08 -13.07 7.02
N ALA A 129 -29.59 -11.83 7.01
CA ALA A 129 -29.10 -10.71 6.22
C ALA A 129 -27.58 -10.50 6.34
N GLU A 130 -27.02 -10.79 7.52
CA GLU A 130 -25.62 -10.59 7.85
C GLU A 130 -24.70 -11.59 7.13
N GLU A 131 -25.16 -12.80 6.87
CA GLU A 131 -24.37 -13.82 6.17
C GLU A 131 -24.32 -13.56 4.66
N ILE A 132 -25.42 -13.05 4.10
CA ILE A 132 -25.48 -12.55 2.74
C ILE A 132 -24.52 -11.37 2.59
N LEU A 133 -24.57 -10.42 3.53
CA LEU A 133 -23.67 -9.28 3.58
C LEU A 133 -22.20 -9.74 3.64
N ALA A 134 -21.86 -10.67 4.53
CA ALA A 134 -20.50 -11.18 4.67
C ALA A 134 -20.03 -11.93 3.42
N THR A 135 -20.90 -12.69 2.76
CA THR A 135 -20.60 -13.40 1.52
C THR A 135 -20.32 -12.43 0.38
N LEU A 136 -21.17 -11.42 0.19
CA LEU A 136 -20.99 -10.39 -0.83
C LEU A 136 -19.75 -9.56 -0.54
N TRP A 137 -19.52 -9.21 0.73
CA TRP A 137 -18.31 -8.53 1.17
C TRP A 137 -17.06 -9.35 0.83
N LEU A 138 -17.04 -10.65 1.15
CA LEU A 138 -15.93 -11.54 0.82
C LEU A 138 -15.67 -11.57 -0.69
N GLY A 139 -16.72 -11.79 -1.50
CA GLY A 139 -16.60 -11.81 -2.95
C GLY A 139 -16.01 -10.51 -3.50
N SER A 140 -16.48 -9.37 -3.01
CA SER A 140 -15.97 -8.04 -3.39
C SER A 140 -14.52 -7.83 -3.01
N ALA A 141 -14.15 -8.24 -1.80
CA ALA A 141 -12.79 -8.18 -1.31
C ALA A 141 -11.85 -9.00 -2.21
N LEU A 142 -12.24 -10.23 -2.57
CA LEU A 142 -11.44 -11.08 -3.44
C LEU A 142 -11.32 -10.54 -4.87
N ILE A 143 -12.42 -10.03 -5.45
CA ILE A 143 -12.39 -9.36 -6.76
C ILE A 143 -11.48 -8.13 -6.70
N GLY A 144 -11.57 -7.34 -5.63
CA GLY A 144 -10.70 -6.20 -5.39
C GLY A 144 -9.22 -6.58 -5.30
N CYS A 145 -8.90 -7.67 -4.59
CA CYS A 145 -7.53 -8.19 -4.49
C CYS A 145 -6.97 -8.66 -5.84
N ALA A 146 -7.82 -9.28 -6.66
CA ALA A 146 -7.45 -9.78 -7.97
C ALA A 146 -7.34 -8.68 -9.04
N THR A 147 -7.87 -7.48 -8.77
CA THR A 147 -7.81 -6.37 -9.72
C THR A 147 -6.35 -5.94 -9.93
N GLY A 148 -5.93 -5.85 -11.20
CA GLY A 148 -4.55 -5.54 -11.58
C GLY A 148 -3.55 -6.70 -11.40
N LEU A 149 -3.97 -7.86 -10.87
CA LEU A 149 -3.21 -9.11 -10.81
C LEU A 149 -1.87 -9.07 -10.06
N PHE A 150 -1.58 -8.00 -9.30
CA PHE A 150 -0.38 -7.95 -8.45
C PHE A 150 -0.43 -8.96 -7.30
N LEU A 151 -1.61 -9.38 -6.85
CA LEU A 151 -1.81 -10.46 -5.88
C LEU A 151 -0.90 -10.38 -4.63
N PHE A 152 -0.55 -9.17 -4.18
CA PHE A 152 0.31 -8.99 -3.02
C PHE A 152 -0.40 -9.48 -1.75
N PRO A 153 0.31 -10.16 -0.83
CA PRO A 153 -0.34 -10.74 0.35
C PRO A 153 -1.14 -9.74 1.19
N HIS A 154 -0.64 -8.51 1.32
CA HIS A 154 -1.31 -7.46 2.08
C HIS A 154 -2.62 -6.97 1.44
N TYR A 155 -2.87 -7.21 0.15
CA TYR A 155 -4.18 -6.91 -0.46
C TYR A 155 -5.28 -7.79 0.14
N PHE A 156 -4.95 -9.04 0.48
CA PHE A 156 -5.91 -10.00 1.03
C PHE A 156 -6.32 -9.69 2.48
N LEU A 157 -5.68 -8.74 3.16
CA LEU A 157 -6.09 -8.28 4.50
C LEU A 157 -7.56 -7.86 4.55
N GLN A 158 -8.08 -7.28 3.47
CA GLN A 158 -9.48 -6.86 3.38
C GLN A 158 -10.49 -8.02 3.33
N ALA A 159 -10.04 -9.24 3.02
CA ALA A 159 -10.89 -10.44 3.00
C ALA A 159 -11.01 -11.08 4.39
N TYR A 160 -10.11 -10.78 5.32
CA TYR A 160 -10.11 -11.41 6.66
C TYR A 160 -11.35 -11.07 7.49
N PRO A 161 -11.84 -9.82 7.54
CA PRO A 161 -13.05 -9.52 8.31
C PRO A 161 -14.30 -10.32 7.90
N PRO A 162 -14.70 -10.37 6.60
CA PRO A 162 -15.84 -11.20 6.21
C PRO A 162 -15.56 -12.71 6.37
N LEU A 163 -14.32 -13.16 6.19
CA LEU A 163 -13.93 -14.55 6.48
C LEU A 163 -14.12 -14.90 7.95
N ALA A 164 -13.71 -14.02 8.87
CA ALA A 164 -13.88 -14.22 10.31
C ALA A 164 -15.37 -14.29 10.69
N PHE A 165 -16.21 -13.45 10.09
CA PHE A 165 -17.65 -13.49 10.28
C PHE A 165 -18.25 -14.83 9.82
N LEU A 166 -17.93 -15.26 8.59
CA LEU A 166 -18.38 -16.54 8.05
C LEU A 166 -17.84 -17.73 8.86
N ALA A 167 -16.61 -17.66 9.36
CA ALA A 167 -16.05 -18.66 10.25
C ALA A 167 -16.84 -18.78 11.56
N GLY A 168 -17.19 -17.64 12.18
CA GLY A 168 -18.07 -17.60 13.34
C GLY A 168 -19.44 -18.22 13.07
N ALA A 169 -20.05 -17.90 11.92
CA ALA A 169 -21.31 -18.47 11.49
C ALA A 169 -21.25 -20.00 11.28
N GLY A 170 -20.13 -20.51 10.75
CA GLY A 170 -19.88 -21.94 10.62
C GLY A 170 -19.66 -22.65 11.96
N ILE A 171 -18.94 -22.02 12.89
CA ILE A 171 -18.73 -22.54 14.25
C ILE A 171 -20.05 -22.59 15.02
N GLN A 172 -20.88 -21.54 14.92
CA GLN A 172 -22.20 -21.52 15.56
C GLN A 172 -23.04 -22.73 15.12
N ARG A 173 -23.07 -23.01 13.82
CA ARG A 173 -23.80 -24.14 13.25
C ARG A 173 -23.25 -25.49 13.68
N LEU A 174 -21.92 -25.64 13.68
CA LEU A 174 -21.29 -26.84 14.23
C LEU A 174 -21.74 -27.09 15.68
N GLY A 175 -22.01 -26.02 16.43
CA GLY A 175 -22.49 -26.08 17.81
C GLY A 175 -23.96 -26.40 18.02
N GLU A 176 -24.79 -26.51 16.98
CA GLU A 176 -26.24 -26.75 17.12
C GLU A 176 -26.56 -28.16 17.64
N SER A 177 -25.65 -29.13 17.43
CA SER A 177 -25.77 -30.47 17.99
C SER A 177 -24.97 -30.63 19.28
N ARG A 178 -25.43 -31.49 20.20
CA ARG A 178 -24.74 -31.72 21.48
C ARG A 178 -23.30 -32.24 21.31
N SER A 179 -23.08 -33.12 20.33
CA SER A 179 -21.74 -33.61 19.99
C SER A 179 -20.90 -32.53 19.30
N GLY A 180 -21.51 -31.74 18.42
CA GLY A 180 -20.87 -30.65 17.70
C GLY A 180 -20.49 -29.45 18.57
N ALA A 181 -21.26 -29.13 19.61
CA ALA A 181 -20.98 -28.04 20.57
C ALA A 181 -19.60 -28.15 21.21
N ARG A 182 -19.17 -29.37 21.56
CA ARG A 182 -17.83 -29.62 22.08
C ARG A 182 -16.76 -29.26 21.05
N TYR A 183 -16.91 -29.72 19.81
CA TYR A 183 -15.96 -29.45 18.73
C TYR A 183 -15.93 -27.97 18.34
N ALA A 184 -17.09 -27.32 18.26
CA ALA A 184 -17.23 -25.88 18.02
C ALA A 184 -16.51 -25.06 19.09
N SER A 185 -16.66 -25.43 20.36
CA SER A 185 -15.98 -24.76 21.48
C SER A 185 -14.45 -24.88 21.39
N TRP A 186 -13.93 -26.08 21.11
CA TRP A 186 -12.50 -26.30 20.93
C TRP A 186 -11.95 -25.59 19.70
N LEU A 187 -12.69 -25.58 18.59
CA LEU A 187 -12.31 -24.88 17.37
C LEU A 187 -12.27 -23.37 17.60
N ALA A 188 -13.29 -22.80 18.25
CA ALA A 188 -13.32 -21.39 18.61
C ALA A 188 -12.13 -21.02 19.52
N ALA A 189 -11.91 -21.79 20.58
CA ALA A 189 -10.79 -21.58 21.50
C ALA A 189 -9.44 -21.67 20.76
N GLY A 190 -9.26 -22.69 19.91
CA GLY A 190 -8.05 -22.85 19.10
C GLY A 190 -7.81 -21.68 18.16
N LEU A 191 -8.83 -21.20 17.44
CA LEU A 191 -8.73 -20.06 16.52
C LEU A 191 -8.44 -18.74 17.24
N CYS A 192 -8.93 -18.56 18.47
CA CYS A 192 -8.62 -17.37 19.27
C CYS A 192 -7.23 -17.45 19.92
N LEU A 193 -6.82 -18.61 20.43
CA LEU A 193 -5.57 -18.76 21.19
C LEU A 193 -4.35 -18.94 20.30
N TYR A 194 -4.48 -19.59 19.14
CA TYR A 194 -3.35 -19.87 18.26
C TYR A 194 -2.61 -18.61 17.80
N PRO A 195 -3.26 -17.54 17.28
CA PRO A 195 -2.55 -16.33 16.85
C PRO A 195 -1.84 -15.63 18.02
N VAL A 196 -2.46 -15.64 19.19
CA VAL A 196 -1.90 -15.06 20.43
C VAL A 196 -0.64 -15.81 20.83
N ALA A 197 -0.66 -17.15 20.81
CA ALA A 197 0.49 -17.97 21.14
C ALA A 197 1.60 -17.89 20.07
N ALA A 198 1.24 -18.02 18.79
CA ALA A 198 2.17 -18.00 17.67
C ALA A 198 2.92 -16.66 17.52
N HIS A 199 2.30 -15.57 17.93
CA HIS A 199 2.88 -14.22 17.86
C HIS A 199 3.08 -13.57 19.24
N ALA A 200 3.11 -14.36 20.32
CA ALA A 200 3.22 -13.86 21.69
C ALA A 200 4.42 -12.93 21.88
N ARG A 201 5.56 -13.26 21.26
CA ARG A 201 6.77 -12.42 21.31
C ARG A 201 6.53 -11.04 20.70
N ALA A 202 5.84 -10.95 19.56
CA ALA A 202 5.53 -9.68 18.93
C ALA A 202 4.46 -8.87 19.70
N TYR A 203 3.53 -9.54 20.36
CA TYR A 203 2.45 -8.88 21.11
C TYR A 203 2.84 -8.46 22.53
N PHE A 204 3.68 -9.25 23.22
CA PHE A 204 3.88 -9.10 24.67
C PHE A 204 5.36 -8.92 25.07
N VAL A 205 6.33 -9.14 24.18
CA VAL A 205 7.76 -9.16 24.55
C VAL A 205 8.57 -8.09 23.80
N GLU A 206 8.46 -8.02 22.48
CA GLU A 206 9.23 -7.09 21.64
C GLU A 206 8.60 -5.69 21.65
N SER A 207 9.44 -4.63 21.65
CA SER A 207 8.94 -3.28 21.42
C SER A 207 8.39 -3.15 19.99
N PRO A 208 7.44 -2.22 19.76
CA PRO A 208 6.92 -1.96 18.42
C PRO A 208 8.03 -1.65 17.41
N GLU A 209 9.07 -0.90 17.81
CA GLU A 209 10.24 -0.63 16.97
C GLU A 209 10.98 -1.91 16.59
N ARG A 210 11.30 -2.77 17.55
CA ARG A 210 12.04 -4.01 17.27
C ARG A 210 11.24 -4.95 16.38
N THR A 211 9.94 -5.05 16.62
CA THR A 211 9.02 -5.81 15.78
C THR A 211 8.96 -5.25 14.36
N ALA A 212 8.85 -3.92 14.20
CA ALA A 212 8.83 -3.26 12.91
C ALA A 212 10.14 -3.49 12.14
N ARG A 213 11.31 -3.32 12.78
CA ARG A 213 12.61 -3.58 12.17
C ARG A 213 12.73 -5.02 11.67
N ARG A 214 12.34 -5.99 12.49
CA ARG A 214 12.39 -7.41 12.13
C ARG A 214 11.45 -7.77 10.98
N LEU A 215 10.25 -7.19 10.94
CA LEU A 215 9.24 -7.52 9.94
C LEU A 215 9.39 -6.75 8.63
N LEU A 216 9.94 -5.54 8.68
CA LEU A 216 9.93 -4.60 7.55
C LEU A 216 11.33 -4.32 6.99
N TYR A 217 12.40 -4.90 7.54
CA TYR A 217 13.72 -4.87 6.91
C TYR A 217 13.65 -5.40 5.46
N PRO A 218 14.34 -4.77 4.49
CA PRO A 218 15.29 -3.65 4.62
C PRO A 218 14.67 -2.26 4.40
N ASN A 219 13.38 -2.04 4.68
CA ASN A 219 12.77 -0.71 4.49
C ASN A 219 13.32 0.30 5.51
N PRO A 220 13.79 1.49 5.08
CA PRO A 220 14.46 2.48 5.95
C PRO A 220 13.47 3.30 6.79
N LEU A 221 12.76 2.68 7.73
CA LEU A 221 11.73 3.35 8.52
C LEU A 221 12.31 4.37 9.50
N PHE A 222 13.29 3.95 10.28
CA PHE A 222 13.91 4.77 11.34
C PHE A 222 15.10 5.55 10.79
N GLU A 223 15.78 4.96 9.80
CA GLU A 223 16.88 5.53 9.04
C GLU A 223 16.41 6.78 8.29
N ALA A 224 15.25 6.71 7.61
CA ALA A 224 14.66 7.89 6.96
C ALA A 224 14.26 8.97 7.99
N LYS A 225 13.75 8.57 9.17
CA LYS A 225 13.39 9.55 10.21
C LYS A 225 14.61 10.31 10.73
N ALA A 226 15.70 9.61 11.05
CA ALA A 226 16.93 10.24 11.51
C ALA A 226 17.56 11.15 10.44
N LEU A 227 17.56 10.70 9.18
CA LEU A 227 18.00 11.53 8.06
C LEU A 227 17.14 12.79 7.91
N ALA A 228 15.81 12.65 8.01
CA ALA A 228 14.90 13.79 7.93
C ALA A 228 15.11 14.80 9.06
N ASP A 229 15.37 14.33 10.29
CA ASP A 229 15.68 15.21 11.42
C ASP A 229 16.98 16.00 11.20
N PHE A 230 18.00 15.34 10.65
CA PHE A 230 19.24 15.99 10.24
C PHE A 230 18.98 17.07 9.19
N ILE A 231 18.24 16.74 8.11
CA ILE A 231 17.88 17.68 7.05
C ILE A 231 17.10 18.87 7.63
N ARG A 232 16.09 18.62 8.47
CA ARG A 232 15.27 19.65 9.11
C ARG A 232 16.09 20.62 9.95
N SER A 233 17.07 20.11 10.69
CA SER A 233 17.94 20.95 11.53
C SER A 233 18.83 21.91 10.73
N ARG A 234 18.96 21.70 9.41
CA ARG A 234 19.83 22.47 8.51
C ARG A 234 19.07 23.14 7.36
N SER A 235 17.74 23.09 7.35
CA SER A 235 16.90 23.62 6.28
C SER A 235 15.99 24.76 6.72
N ASN A 236 15.54 25.57 5.76
CA ASN A 236 14.46 26.53 5.93
C ASN A 236 13.16 25.98 5.31
N GLU A 237 12.00 26.46 5.77
CA GLU A 237 10.69 26.02 5.24
C GLU A 237 10.51 26.27 3.72
N THR A 238 11.27 27.22 3.18
CA THR A 238 11.28 27.54 1.75
C THR A 238 12.17 26.62 0.94
N ASP A 239 13.07 25.87 1.57
CA ASP A 239 13.94 24.92 0.88
C ASP A 239 13.10 23.82 0.21
N ARG A 240 13.73 23.16 -0.76
CA ARG A 240 13.15 22.03 -1.49
C ARG A 240 14.08 20.84 -1.41
N MET A 241 13.49 19.66 -1.45
CA MET A 241 14.20 18.40 -1.47
C MET A 241 13.74 17.56 -2.65
N TYR A 242 14.61 16.70 -3.16
CA TYR A 242 14.23 15.62 -4.06
C TYR A 242 14.67 14.28 -3.49
N VAL A 243 13.80 13.28 -3.55
CA VAL A 243 14.06 11.92 -3.11
C VAL A 243 14.03 11.01 -4.33
N PHE A 244 15.20 10.51 -4.73
CA PHE A 244 15.31 9.45 -5.72
C PHE A 244 15.13 8.10 -5.02
N GLY A 245 13.87 7.71 -4.80
CA GLY A 245 13.49 6.50 -4.05
C GLY A 245 11.99 6.42 -3.77
N SER A 246 11.62 5.50 -2.89
CA SER A 246 10.26 5.22 -2.40
C SER A 246 10.01 5.72 -0.97
N GLU A 247 10.73 6.76 -0.55
CA GLU A 247 10.71 7.33 0.81
C GLU A 247 10.05 8.73 0.87
N PRO A 248 8.77 8.89 0.50
CA PRO A 248 8.09 10.18 0.53
C PRO A 248 7.92 10.72 1.96
N GLN A 249 8.01 9.86 2.98
CA GLN A 249 7.97 10.26 4.39
C GLN A 249 9.09 11.24 4.76
N LEU A 250 10.20 11.27 4.02
CA LEU A 250 11.27 12.25 4.22
C LEU A 250 10.75 13.69 4.08
N TYR A 251 9.88 13.96 3.10
CA TYR A 251 9.28 15.29 2.91
C TYR A 251 8.49 15.73 4.14
N TRP A 252 7.68 14.82 4.68
CA TRP A 252 6.87 15.08 5.86
C TRP A 252 7.72 15.31 7.11
N TYR A 253 8.65 14.41 7.40
CA TYR A 253 9.50 14.51 8.60
C TYR A 253 10.47 15.69 8.53
N ALA A 254 11.02 16.00 7.36
CA ALA A 254 11.92 17.13 7.17
C ALA A 254 11.18 18.48 7.13
N GLY A 255 9.86 18.47 6.93
CA GLY A 255 9.06 19.69 6.73
C GLY A 255 9.35 20.38 5.39
N LEU A 256 9.83 19.65 4.39
CA LEU A 256 10.24 20.20 3.10
C LEU A 256 9.31 19.77 1.97
N ARG A 257 9.02 20.70 1.06
CA ARG A 257 8.27 20.38 -0.17
C ARG A 257 9.18 19.69 -1.18
N ALA A 258 8.59 18.80 -1.98
CA ALA A 258 9.27 18.18 -3.11
C ALA A 258 9.68 19.22 -4.17
N ALA A 259 10.83 18.99 -4.80
CA ALA A 259 11.37 19.80 -5.88
C ALA A 259 10.57 19.67 -7.19
N THR A 260 9.84 18.57 -7.33
CA THR A 260 9.04 18.23 -8.49
C THR A 260 7.64 17.78 -8.04
N GLU A 261 6.74 17.51 -8.99
CA GLU A 261 5.43 16.97 -8.67
C GLU A 261 5.46 15.49 -8.22
N HIS A 262 6.60 14.82 -8.40
CA HIS A 262 6.79 13.42 -8.06
C HIS A 262 7.36 13.29 -6.66
N ILE A 263 6.50 12.98 -5.70
CA ILE A 263 6.93 12.62 -4.34
C ILE A 263 7.45 11.18 -4.24
N PHE A 264 7.31 10.39 -5.32
CA PHE A 264 7.62 8.97 -5.37
C PHE A 264 8.21 8.62 -6.74
N VAL A 265 9.25 7.79 -6.79
CA VAL A 265 10.02 7.60 -8.04
C VAL A 265 9.41 6.58 -9.02
N TYR A 266 8.58 5.65 -8.54
CA TYR A 266 8.05 4.54 -9.38
C TYR A 266 7.35 4.95 -10.66
N PRO A 267 6.55 6.03 -10.69
CA PRO A 267 5.96 6.46 -11.94
C PRO A 267 6.96 6.85 -13.02
N LEU A 268 8.23 7.09 -12.66
CA LEU A 268 9.28 7.45 -13.59
C LEU A 268 10.26 6.29 -13.86
N THR A 269 10.37 5.33 -12.95
CA THR A 269 11.33 4.22 -13.04
C THR A 269 10.70 2.88 -13.44
N LEU A 270 9.48 2.63 -12.96
CA LEU A 270 8.75 1.37 -13.15
C LEU A 270 7.71 1.46 -14.27
N PHE A 271 6.99 2.58 -14.37
CA PHE A 271 5.94 2.78 -15.38
C PHE A 271 5.87 4.21 -15.95
N PRO A 272 7.00 4.74 -16.47
CA PRO A 272 7.02 6.05 -17.12
C PRO A 272 6.09 6.11 -18.33
N ARG A 273 5.53 7.29 -18.59
CA ARG A 273 4.75 7.57 -19.81
C ARG A 273 5.61 7.88 -21.03
N GLY A 274 6.93 7.78 -20.89
CA GLY A 274 7.93 7.95 -21.94
C GLY A 274 8.98 9.01 -21.61
N TYR A 275 9.97 9.16 -22.49
CA TYR A 275 11.14 10.03 -22.29
C TYR A 275 10.79 11.51 -22.00
N GLN A 276 9.70 12.05 -22.56
CA GLN A 276 9.30 13.43 -22.29
C GLN A 276 8.97 13.68 -20.82
N GLU A 277 8.46 12.69 -20.09
CA GLU A 277 8.23 12.80 -18.65
C GLU A 277 9.55 12.84 -17.88
N ILE A 278 10.51 12.00 -18.27
CA ILE A 278 11.85 11.95 -17.68
C ILE A 278 12.61 13.27 -17.89
N TRP A 279 12.61 13.81 -19.10
CA TRP A 279 13.29 15.07 -19.40
C TRP A 279 12.66 16.26 -18.68
N ARG A 280 11.32 16.29 -18.55
CA ARG A 280 10.64 17.31 -17.74
C ARG A 280 11.04 17.21 -16.28
N GLU A 281 11.17 16.01 -15.74
CA GLU A 281 11.61 15.82 -14.36
C GLU A 281 13.03 16.34 -14.13
N LEU A 282 13.99 15.92 -14.96
CA LEU A 282 15.38 16.37 -14.88
C LEU A 282 15.49 17.89 -15.03
N HIS A 283 14.76 18.47 -16.00
CA HIS A 283 14.71 19.92 -16.19
C HIS A 283 14.13 20.65 -14.96
N ARG A 284 13.11 20.09 -14.30
CA ARG A 284 12.57 20.67 -13.06
C ARG A 284 13.56 20.61 -11.90
N LEU A 285 14.35 19.53 -11.81
CA LEU A 285 15.43 19.45 -10.81
C LEU A 285 16.50 20.51 -11.04
N GLU A 286 16.86 20.76 -12.30
CA GLU A 286 17.84 21.79 -12.65
C GLU A 286 17.34 23.21 -12.37
N THR A 287 16.09 23.50 -12.71
CA THR A 287 15.48 24.83 -12.55
C THR A 287 15.07 25.13 -11.12
N THR A 288 14.46 24.18 -10.42
CA THR A 288 14.10 24.31 -9.00
C THR A 288 15.34 24.31 -8.11
N SER A 289 16.41 23.61 -8.53
CA SER A 289 17.68 23.50 -7.81
C SER A 289 17.46 23.18 -6.31
N PRO A 290 16.87 22.01 -5.97
CA PRO A 290 16.59 21.68 -4.58
C PRO A 290 17.86 21.75 -3.75
N ARG A 291 17.73 22.20 -2.50
CA ARG A 291 18.87 22.28 -1.61
C ARG A 291 19.43 20.88 -1.30
N PHE A 292 18.53 19.91 -1.14
CA PHE A 292 18.90 18.54 -0.81
C PHE A 292 18.41 17.55 -1.88
N ILE A 293 19.29 16.62 -2.25
CA ILE A 293 18.92 15.41 -2.99
C ILE A 293 19.24 14.21 -2.12
N VAL A 294 18.23 13.41 -1.83
CA VAL A 294 18.36 12.11 -1.17
C VAL A 294 18.33 11.04 -2.24
N TYR A 295 19.38 10.22 -2.28
CA TYR A 295 19.48 9.10 -3.20
C TYR A 295 19.41 7.79 -2.42
N VAL A 296 18.37 6.98 -2.66
CA VAL A 296 18.19 5.70 -1.98
C VAL A 296 18.74 4.57 -2.85
N GLN A 297 19.87 4.02 -2.41
CA GLN A 297 20.59 2.94 -3.08
C GLN A 297 20.03 1.59 -2.60
N GLN A 298 18.80 1.30 -3.00
CA GLN A 298 18.14 0.03 -2.75
C GLN A 298 17.27 -0.32 -3.96
N GLY A 299 17.49 -1.49 -4.56
CA GLY A 299 16.76 -1.91 -5.76
C GLY A 299 15.25 -1.96 -5.54
N ALA A 300 14.81 -2.42 -4.37
CA ALA A 300 13.40 -2.46 -3.98
C ALA A 300 12.77 -1.07 -3.81
N SER A 301 13.56 -0.02 -3.58
CA SER A 301 13.08 1.36 -3.38
C SER A 301 13.06 2.17 -4.67
N THR A 302 13.85 1.79 -5.68
CA THR A 302 13.88 2.50 -6.97
C THR A 302 13.12 1.77 -8.06
N LEU A 303 13.10 0.42 -8.05
CA LEU A 303 12.41 -0.44 -9.02
C LEU A 303 12.62 -0.01 -10.48
N ILE A 304 13.87 0.28 -10.86
CA ILE A 304 14.20 0.67 -12.23
C ILE A 304 14.03 -0.55 -13.13
N ALA A 305 12.99 -0.51 -13.96
CA ALA A 305 12.59 -1.63 -14.82
C ALA A 305 12.50 -1.23 -16.31
N THR A 306 12.81 0.02 -16.65
CA THR A 306 12.62 0.61 -17.98
C THR A 306 13.86 1.38 -18.43
N ARG A 307 14.04 1.53 -19.75
CA ARG A 307 15.14 2.32 -20.31
C ARG A 307 15.01 3.80 -19.93
N GLU A 308 13.78 4.30 -19.89
CA GLU A 308 13.42 5.62 -19.39
C GLU A 308 13.86 5.82 -17.94
N GLY A 309 13.59 4.84 -17.07
CA GLY A 309 14.05 4.84 -15.68
C GLY A 309 15.57 4.87 -15.55
N GLU A 310 16.30 4.14 -16.42
CA GLU A 310 17.76 4.19 -16.46
C GLU A 310 18.30 5.55 -16.91
N VAL A 311 17.61 6.20 -17.85
CA VAL A 311 17.94 7.58 -18.26
C VAL A 311 17.71 8.55 -17.11
N LEU A 312 16.63 8.41 -16.35
CA LEU A 312 16.40 9.22 -15.15
C LEU A 312 17.53 9.02 -14.14
N ARG A 313 17.87 7.77 -13.81
CA ARG A 313 18.95 7.44 -12.87
C ARG A 313 20.26 8.10 -13.29
N SER A 314 20.64 7.92 -14.56
CA SER A 314 21.87 8.49 -15.12
C SER A 314 21.87 10.03 -15.07
N GLY A 315 20.73 10.66 -15.38
CA GLY A 315 20.56 12.10 -15.30
C GLY A 315 20.69 12.63 -13.87
N VAL A 316 20.09 11.97 -12.88
CA VAL A 316 20.22 12.32 -11.46
C VAL A 316 21.68 12.18 -11.00
N ILE A 317 22.36 11.08 -11.32
CA ILE A 317 23.78 10.89 -10.99
C ILE A 317 24.66 11.98 -11.61
N SER A 318 24.42 12.33 -12.88
CA SER A 318 25.13 13.41 -13.55
C SER A 318 24.90 14.78 -12.87
N LEU A 319 23.66 15.07 -12.48
CA LEU A 319 23.32 16.29 -11.75
C LEU A 319 24.04 16.36 -10.40
N LEU A 320 24.05 15.25 -9.65
CA LEU A 320 24.76 15.14 -8.38
C LEU A 320 26.25 15.44 -8.55
N ALA A 321 26.90 14.84 -9.56
CA ALA A 321 28.32 15.03 -9.83
C ALA A 321 28.67 16.50 -10.10
N ARG A 322 27.82 17.18 -10.86
CA ARG A 322 28.08 18.53 -11.37
C ARG A 322 27.76 19.63 -10.37
N ARG A 323 26.68 19.48 -9.59
CA ARG A 323 26.08 20.59 -8.83
C ARG A 323 25.92 20.34 -7.34
N TYR A 324 26.16 19.13 -6.87
CA TYR A 324 25.98 18.78 -5.48
C TYR A 324 27.29 18.29 -4.85
N ARG A 325 27.34 18.38 -3.53
CA ARG A 325 28.36 17.75 -2.71
C ARG A 325 27.69 16.69 -1.85
N TRP A 326 28.37 15.58 -1.65
CA TRP A 326 27.94 14.55 -0.73
C TRP A 326 28.16 15.03 0.71
N ILE A 327 27.15 14.86 1.58
CA ILE A 327 27.21 15.28 2.99
C ILE A 327 27.34 14.07 3.91
N GLY A 328 26.75 12.94 3.54
CA GLY A 328 26.82 11.74 4.37
C GLY A 328 25.90 10.62 3.93
N THR A 329 25.95 9.53 4.71
CA THR A 329 25.19 8.31 4.45
C THR A 329 24.45 7.80 5.66
N VAL A 330 23.41 7.03 5.40
CA VAL A 330 22.73 6.20 6.38
C VAL A 330 22.76 4.76 5.88
N ASP A 331 23.39 3.88 6.66
CA ASP A 331 23.35 2.43 6.42
C ASP A 331 22.05 1.85 6.96
N ILE A 332 21.40 0.98 6.19
CA ILE A 332 20.25 0.20 6.63
C ILE A 332 20.79 -1.17 7.05
N ARG A 333 20.79 -1.47 8.35
CA ARG A 333 21.32 -2.75 8.86
C ARG A 333 20.24 -3.61 9.52
N PRO A 334 20.34 -4.95 9.45
CA PRO A 334 19.39 -5.87 10.06
C PRO A 334 19.20 -5.65 11.57
N GLU A 335 20.26 -5.25 12.27
CA GLU A 335 20.25 -5.11 13.73
C GLU A 335 19.88 -3.73 14.26
N GLY A 336 19.27 -2.87 13.42
CA GLY A 336 18.90 -1.53 13.85
C GLY A 336 20.11 -0.77 14.39
N SER A 337 21.24 -0.86 13.69
CA SER A 337 22.35 0.07 13.92
C SER A 337 21.74 1.45 14.00
N ARG A 338 21.91 2.08 15.16
CA ARG A 338 21.46 3.44 15.44
C ARG A 338 21.60 4.24 14.15
N ALA A 339 20.49 4.80 13.67
CA ALA A 339 20.48 5.59 12.46
C ALA A 339 21.37 6.82 12.70
N PHE A 340 22.66 6.63 12.47
CA PHE A 340 23.66 7.65 12.58
C PHE A 340 23.93 8.08 11.17
N PHE A 341 23.51 9.31 10.89
CA PHE A 341 24.04 10.01 9.74
C PHE A 341 25.55 10.16 9.94
N MET A 342 26.33 9.49 9.09
CA MET A 342 27.78 9.69 9.07
C MET A 342 28.06 10.91 8.20
N GLU A 343 28.31 12.05 8.85
CA GLU A 343 28.77 13.26 8.16
C GLU A 343 30.23 13.03 7.73
N HIS A 344 30.49 13.07 6.42
CA HIS A 344 31.85 12.99 5.91
C HIS A 344 32.44 14.40 5.85
N GLY A 345 33.63 14.55 6.44
CA GLY A 345 34.21 15.84 6.79
C GLY A 345 34.44 16.77 5.61
N LEU A 346 34.20 18.07 5.84
CA LEU A 346 34.41 19.20 4.92
C LEU A 346 35.92 19.57 4.75
N GLY A 347 36.84 18.64 4.98
CA GLY A 347 38.28 18.88 5.03
C GLY A 347 39.02 18.55 3.72
N PRO A 348 40.18 19.15 3.44
CA PRO A 348 41.01 18.80 2.30
C PRO A 348 41.60 17.39 2.55
N GLY A 349 41.09 16.40 1.80
CA GLY A 349 41.39 14.97 2.00
C GLY A 349 40.16 14.10 2.28
N ALA A 350 38.94 14.67 2.26
CA ALA A 350 37.72 13.87 2.26
C ALA A 350 37.73 12.90 1.06
N ASP A 351 37.51 11.62 1.33
CA ASP A 351 37.45 10.53 0.35
C ASP A 351 36.67 10.97 -0.91
N GLU A 352 37.13 10.51 -2.09
CA GLU A 352 36.43 10.74 -3.36
C GLU A 352 34.92 10.57 -3.19
N PRO A 353 34.08 11.40 -3.83
CA PRO A 353 32.64 11.33 -3.67
C PRO A 353 32.19 9.91 -3.94
N LEU A 354 31.71 9.21 -2.89
CA LEU A 354 31.17 7.87 -3.05
C LEU A 354 29.86 8.00 -3.81
N MET A 355 29.98 7.97 -5.13
CA MET A 355 28.83 8.02 -6.01
C MET A 355 28.02 6.75 -5.83
N PRO A 356 26.68 6.81 -5.94
CA PRO A 356 25.88 5.60 -5.97
C PRO A 356 26.31 4.75 -7.18
N ASP A 357 27.13 3.74 -6.94
CA ASP A 357 27.87 2.97 -7.95
C ASP A 357 27.22 1.60 -8.24
N GLY A 358 26.19 1.21 -7.48
CA GLY A 358 25.57 -0.10 -7.59
C GLY A 358 26.14 -1.16 -6.64
N SER A 359 27.33 -0.97 -6.08
CA SER A 359 28.10 -2.02 -5.40
C SER A 359 27.66 -2.26 -3.96
N SER A 360 27.17 -1.21 -3.28
CA SER A 360 26.63 -1.27 -1.92
C SER A 360 25.11 -1.11 -1.94
N GLN A 361 24.37 -2.17 -1.61
CA GLN A 361 22.92 -2.10 -1.40
C GLN A 361 22.61 -1.67 0.04
N ASP A 362 21.35 -1.27 0.27
CA ASP A 362 20.82 -0.92 1.60
C ASP A 362 21.46 0.35 2.21
N ARG A 363 21.64 1.39 1.39
CA ARG A 363 22.17 2.69 1.81
C ARG A 363 21.35 3.87 1.32
N ILE A 364 21.36 4.96 2.09
CA ILE A 364 20.82 6.25 1.69
C ILE A 364 21.95 7.28 1.66
N TYR A 365 22.05 8.03 0.57
CA TYR A 365 23.03 9.10 0.40
C TYR A 365 22.33 10.46 0.46
N LEU A 366 22.91 11.40 1.21
CA LEU A 366 22.47 12.79 1.24
C LEU A 366 23.46 13.67 0.48
N PHE A 367 22.91 14.47 -0.42
CA PHE A 367 23.64 15.48 -1.18
C PHE A 367 23.04 16.86 -0.93
N GLU A 368 23.90 17.88 -0.84
CA GLU A 368 23.52 19.29 -0.73
C GLU A 368 24.04 20.07 -1.93
N ALA A 369 23.26 21.04 -2.43
CA ALA A 369 23.66 21.89 -3.53
C ALA A 369 24.95 22.66 -3.19
N ARG A 370 25.90 22.71 -4.15
CA ARG A 370 27.10 23.54 -4.01
C ARG A 370 26.69 25.01 -4.03
N SER A 371 27.16 25.79 -3.06
CA SER A 371 26.98 27.25 -3.07
C SER A 371 27.64 27.83 -4.32
N ALA A 372 27.02 28.81 -4.96
CA ALA A 372 27.45 29.40 -6.23
C ALA A 372 28.84 30.09 -6.22
N GLY A 373 29.58 30.05 -5.10
CA GLY A 373 30.87 30.72 -4.91
C GLY A 373 32.11 29.81 -4.89
N ASN A 374 31.99 28.50 -5.10
CA ASN A 374 33.13 27.58 -5.19
C ASN A 374 33.20 26.91 -6.57
N GLN A 375 33.42 27.71 -7.61
CA GLN A 375 33.98 27.25 -8.88
C GLN A 375 35.34 27.89 -9.09
#